data_AF-A0A928X7D7-F1
#
_entry.id   AF-A0A928X7D7-F1
#
_cell.length_a   1.000
_cell.length_b   1.000
_cell.length_c   1.000
_cell.angle_alpha   90.00
_cell.angle_beta   90.00
_cell.angle_gamma   90.00
#
_symmetry.space_group_name_H-M   'P 1'
#
loop_
_entity.id
_entity.type
_entity.pdbx_description
1 polymer ?
#
loop_
_entity_poly.entity_id
_entity_poly.type
_entity_poly.pdbx_seq_one_letter_code
_entity_poly.pdbx_strand_id
1 'polypeptide(L)'
;MKISKSKMLVGILSIAILVVSLVVMFCDIFIPINFWVHPVLNFLFCLFTGFGIVAIVLAFINKSSWYFFICAILLGFALLYALINYIEWWIAIIVAVVFAIIISLLSFITSSNKTESIALNASPDYKNYEQRKAEEQSVKEETEELPEIKSFK
;
A
#
# COMPACT_ATOMS: atom_id res chain seq x y z
N MET A 1 -23.71 -7.64 -6.99
CA MET A 1 -22.38 -7.01 -7.02
C MET A 1 -21.32 -8.08 -6.79
N LYS A 2 -20.59 -8.54 -7.83
CA LYS A 2 -19.58 -9.60 -7.68
C LYS A 2 -18.32 -9.02 -7.03
N ILE A 3 -18.01 -9.43 -5.81
CA ILE A 3 -16.77 -9.07 -5.13
C ILE A 3 -15.62 -9.80 -5.84
N SER A 4 -14.58 -9.07 -6.23
CA SER A 4 -13.38 -9.69 -6.82
C SER A 4 -12.65 -10.53 -5.77
N LYS A 5 -12.08 -11.67 -6.17
CA LYS A 5 -11.36 -12.60 -5.26
C LYS A 5 -10.32 -11.91 -4.37
N SER A 6 -9.61 -10.89 -4.89
CA SER A 6 -8.64 -10.09 -4.12
C SER A 6 -9.26 -9.32 -2.95
N LYS A 7 -10.38 -8.62 -3.18
CA LYS A 7 -11.12 -7.88 -2.15
C LYS A 7 -11.69 -8.82 -1.08
N MET A 8 -12.13 -10.01 -1.47
CA MET A 8 -12.59 -11.04 -0.53
C MET A 8 -11.44 -11.55 0.35
N LEU A 9 -10.26 -11.80 -0.22
CA LEU A 9 -9.06 -12.19 0.53
C LEU A 9 -8.63 -11.13 1.54
N VAL A 10 -8.57 -9.86 1.13
CA VAL A 10 -8.26 -8.74 2.06
C VAL A 10 -9.29 -8.65 3.18
N GLY A 11 -10.57 -8.86 2.88
CA GLY A 11 -11.64 -8.90 3.88
C GLY A 11 -11.45 -10.02 4.90
N ILE A 12 -11.20 -11.25 4.44
CA ILE A 12 -10.94 -12.40 5.33
C ILE A 12 -9.70 -12.16 6.18
N LEU A 13 -8.62 -11.66 5.60
CA LEU A 13 -7.39 -11.34 6.32
C LEU A 13 -7.62 -10.26 7.38
N SER A 14 -8.42 -9.24 7.07
CA SER A 14 -8.79 -8.18 8.02
C SER A 14 -9.58 -8.73 9.21
N ILE A 15 -10.52 -9.64 8.95
CA ILE A 15 -11.28 -10.32 10.01
C ILE A 15 -10.34 -11.18 10.85
N ALA A 16 -9.42 -11.93 10.23
CA ALA A 16 -8.45 -12.74 10.96
C ALA A 16 -7.56 -11.88 11.86
N ILE A 17 -7.06 -10.74 11.38
CA ILE A 17 -6.27 -9.80 12.19
C ILE A 17 -7.07 -9.30 13.40
N LEU A 18 -8.34 -8.95 13.20
CA LEU A 18 -9.22 -8.50 14.28
C LEU A 18 -9.46 -9.60 15.32
N VAL A 19 -9.75 -10.82 14.87
CA VAL A 19 -9.96 -11.97 15.76
C VAL A 19 -8.69 -12.28 16.55
N VAL A 20 -7.54 -12.33 15.89
CA VAL A 20 -6.24 -12.58 16.57
C VAL A 20 -5.95 -11.47 17.58
N SER A 21 -6.17 -10.20 17.22
CA SER A 21 -5.95 -9.09 18.15
C SER A 21 -6.86 -9.18 19.38
N LEU A 22 -8.14 -9.53 19.19
CA LEU A 22 -9.07 -9.76 20.30
C LEU A 22 -8.65 -10.94 21.17
N VAL A 23 -8.23 -12.05 20.57
CA VAL A 23 -7.75 -13.23 21.31
C VAL A 23 -6.54 -12.84 22.18
N VAL A 24 -5.57 -12.10 21.64
CA VAL A 24 -4.42 -11.62 22.42
C VAL A 24 -4.87 -10.75 23.59
N MET A 25 -5.82 -9.83 23.38
CA MET A 25 -6.37 -8.99 24.44
C MET A 25 -7.03 -9.83 25.55
N PHE A 26 -7.88 -10.78 25.19
CA PHE A 26 -8.55 -11.65 26.17
C PHE A 26 -7.57 -12.56 26.88
N CYS A 27 -6.58 -13.11 26.17
CA CYS A 27 -5.51 -13.88 26.79
C CYS A 27 -4.79 -13.06 27.85
N ASP A 28 -4.44 -11.80 27.58
CA ASP A 28 -3.73 -10.92 28.52
C ASP A 28 -4.59 -10.51 29.73
N ILE A 29 -5.92 -10.49 29.59
CA ILE A 29 -6.87 -10.23 30.69
C ILE A 29 -7.03 -11.44 31.61
N PHE A 30 -7.21 -12.63 31.04
CA PHE A 30 -7.53 -13.84 31.81
C PHE A 30 -6.29 -14.62 32.27
N ILE A 31 -5.19 -14.47 31.56
CA ILE A 31 -3.90 -15.07 31.87
C ILE A 31 -2.93 -13.88 31.93
N PRO A 32 -2.36 -13.54 33.10
CA PRO A 32 -1.40 -12.45 33.19
C PRO A 32 -0.09 -12.88 32.54
N ILE A 33 -0.07 -12.89 31.20
CA ILE A 33 1.11 -13.16 30.40
C ILE A 33 2.11 -12.00 30.57
N ASN A 34 1.66 -10.86 31.13
CA ASN A 34 2.43 -9.63 31.30
C ASN A 34 3.12 -9.28 29.98
N PHE A 35 2.39 -9.43 28.87
CA PHE A 35 2.96 -9.24 27.55
C PHE A 35 3.48 -7.83 27.40
N TRP A 36 2.88 -6.86 28.11
CA TRP A 36 3.31 -5.47 28.29
C TRP A 36 2.37 -4.70 29.25
N VAL A 37 2.27 -3.36 29.11
CA VAL A 37 1.70 -2.42 30.09
C VAL A 37 0.17 -2.49 30.24
N HIS A 38 -0.59 -2.68 29.15
CA HIS A 38 -2.05 -2.63 29.21
C HIS A 38 -2.72 -3.49 28.12
N PRO A 39 -3.73 -4.31 28.43
CA PRO A 39 -4.36 -5.22 27.47
C PRO A 39 -4.93 -4.52 26.23
N VAL A 40 -5.52 -3.33 26.43
CA VAL A 40 -6.07 -2.51 25.33
C VAL A 40 -4.96 -1.97 24.41
N LEU A 41 -3.80 -1.62 24.97
CA LEU A 41 -2.68 -1.16 24.15
C LEU A 41 -2.05 -2.33 23.38
N ASN A 42 -2.02 -3.53 23.97
CA ASN A 42 -1.62 -4.77 23.29
C ASN A 42 -2.56 -5.11 22.13
N PHE A 43 -3.88 -4.94 22.33
CA PHE A 43 -4.87 -5.05 21.26
C PHE A 43 -4.57 -4.09 20.10
N LEU A 44 -4.39 -2.80 20.39
CA LEU A 44 -4.09 -1.78 19.38
C LEU A 44 -2.76 -2.06 18.66
N PHE A 45 -1.75 -2.52 19.40
CA PHE A 45 -0.46 -2.90 18.83
C PHE A 45 -0.59 -4.04 17.80
N CYS A 46 -1.29 -5.12 18.15
CA CYS A 46 -1.54 -6.24 17.23
C CYS A 46 -2.38 -5.80 16.03
N LEU A 47 -3.37 -4.94 16.25
CA LEU A 47 -4.21 -4.43 15.19
C LEU A 47 -3.41 -3.55 14.21
N PHE A 48 -2.62 -2.62 14.73
CA PHE A 48 -1.81 -1.71 13.92
C PHE A 48 -0.68 -2.43 13.19
N THR A 49 -0.02 -3.42 13.80
CA THR A 49 0.96 -4.26 13.11
C THR A 49 0.31 -5.07 12.00
N GLY A 50 -0.81 -5.76 12.28
CA GLY A 50 -1.54 -6.53 11.28
C GLY A 50 -1.97 -5.68 10.09
N PHE A 51 -2.74 -4.61 10.31
CA PHE A 51 -3.19 -3.73 9.23
C PHE A 51 -2.05 -2.97 8.57
N GLY A 52 -1.00 -2.61 9.30
CA GLY A 52 0.18 -1.97 8.76
C GLY A 52 0.92 -2.83 7.73
N ILE A 53 1.04 -4.14 7.99
CA ILE A 53 1.61 -5.11 7.04
C ILE A 53 0.68 -5.26 5.82
N VAL A 54 -0.63 -5.34 6.01
CA VAL A 54 -1.56 -5.40 4.87
C VAL A 54 -1.46 -4.15 4.02
N ALA A 55 -1.38 -2.97 4.65
CA ALA A 55 -1.22 -1.70 3.97
C ALA A 55 0.08 -1.65 3.16
N ILE A 56 1.20 -2.16 3.68
CA ILE A 56 2.47 -2.16 2.92
C ILE A 56 2.37 -3.05 1.67
N VAL A 57 1.77 -4.23 1.79
CA VAL A 57 1.58 -5.15 0.66
C VAL A 57 0.68 -4.51 -0.40
N LEU A 58 -0.43 -3.89 0.01
CA LEU A 58 -1.32 -3.17 -0.90
C LEU A 58 -0.66 -1.94 -1.52
N ALA A 59 0.28 -1.29 -0.81
CA ALA A 59 1.05 -0.16 -1.32
C ALA A 59 1.94 -0.57 -2.48
N PHE A 60 2.64 -1.69 -2.36
CA PHE A 60 3.47 -2.24 -3.44
C PHE A 60 2.63 -2.75 -4.62
N ILE A 61 1.53 -3.46 -4.36
CA ILE A 61 0.66 -4.00 -5.43
C ILE A 61 0.03 -2.87 -6.24
N ASN A 62 -0.51 -1.85 -5.57
CA ASN A 62 -1.26 -0.78 -6.23
C ASN A 62 -0.39 0.42 -6.64
N LYS A 63 0.90 0.44 -6.22
CA LYS A 63 1.82 1.58 -6.39
C LYS A 63 1.13 2.90 -6.02
N SER A 64 0.61 2.95 -4.81
CA SER A 64 -0.18 4.08 -4.29
C SER A 64 0.40 4.61 -3.00
N SER A 65 0.77 5.90 -3.03
CA SER A 65 1.31 6.63 -1.88
C SER A 65 0.37 6.67 -0.69
N TRP A 66 -0.94 6.57 -0.91
CA TRP A 66 -1.93 6.54 0.16
C TRP A 66 -1.77 5.33 1.08
N TYR A 67 -1.53 4.14 0.51
CA TYR A 67 -1.31 2.93 1.31
C TYR A 67 0.05 2.96 2.02
N PHE A 68 1.08 3.56 1.42
CA PHE A 68 2.35 3.81 2.11
C PHE A 68 2.18 4.77 3.30
N PHE A 69 1.39 5.83 3.15
CA PHE A 69 1.09 6.76 4.23
C PHE A 69 0.36 6.10 5.39
N ILE A 70 -0.70 5.33 5.10
CA ILE A 70 -1.43 4.55 6.13
C ILE A 70 -0.48 3.57 6.83
N CYS A 71 0.36 2.87 6.07
CA CYS A 71 1.36 1.95 6.61
C CYS A 71 2.32 2.66 7.58
N ALA A 72 2.86 3.82 7.19
CA ALA A 72 3.77 4.60 8.02
C ALA A 72 3.14 4.99 9.36
N ILE A 73 1.88 5.40 9.36
CA ILE A 73 1.16 5.76 10.59
C ILE A 73 0.93 4.53 11.48
N LEU A 74 0.37 3.46 10.92
CA LEU A 74 0.02 2.27 11.69
C LEU A 74 1.26 1.59 12.27
N LEU A 75 2.26 1.31 11.43
CA LEU A 75 3.51 0.71 11.90
C LEU A 75 4.33 1.68 12.75
N GLY A 76 4.24 2.99 12.51
CA GLY A 76 4.88 4.00 13.34
C GLY A 76 4.34 3.98 14.78
N PHE A 77 3.02 3.94 14.97
CA PHE A 77 2.42 3.81 16.31
C PHE A 77 2.75 2.46 16.96
N ALA A 78 2.73 1.37 16.19
CA ALA A 78 3.11 0.07 16.70
C ALA A 78 4.57 0.05 17.16
N LEU A 79 5.47 0.67 16.39
CA LEU A 79 6.89 0.77 16.70
C LEU A 79 7.14 1.67 17.90
N LEU A 80 6.45 2.81 18.00
CA LEU A 80 6.50 3.68 19.18
C LEU A 80 6.06 2.94 20.43
N TYR A 81 4.95 2.20 20.36
CA TYR A 81 4.53 1.34 21.44
C TYR A 81 5.68 0.38 21.76
N ALA A 82 6.10 -0.48 20.82
CA ALA A 82 7.14 -1.50 21.01
C ALA A 82 8.48 -0.99 21.58
N LEU A 83 8.82 0.29 21.42
CA LEU A 83 10.08 0.86 21.91
C LEU A 83 9.95 1.61 23.25
N ILE A 84 8.74 2.03 23.66
CA ILE A 84 8.56 2.94 24.78
C ILE A 84 9.09 2.41 26.13
N ASN A 85 9.16 1.08 26.27
CA ASN A 85 9.64 0.42 27.50
C ASN A 85 11.13 0.03 27.46
N TYR A 86 11.81 0.16 26.31
CA TYR A 86 13.19 -0.29 26.15
C TYR A 86 14.18 0.86 25.96
N ILE A 87 13.72 2.01 25.49
CA ILE A 87 14.56 3.18 25.20
C ILE A 87 13.86 4.45 25.68
N GLU A 88 14.65 5.51 25.84
CA GLU A 88 14.13 6.84 26.13
C GLU A 88 13.09 7.27 25.08
N TRP A 89 12.00 7.88 25.56
CA TRP A 89 10.83 8.24 24.74
C TRP A 89 11.20 9.12 23.53
N TRP A 90 12.19 10.00 23.68
CA TRP A 90 12.66 10.87 22.60
C TRP A 90 13.43 10.10 21.52
N ILE A 91 14.15 9.03 21.88
CA ILE A 91 14.83 8.14 20.93
C ILE A 91 13.78 7.37 20.12
N ALA A 92 12.73 6.86 20.78
CA ALA A 92 11.63 6.17 20.10
C ALA A 92 10.96 7.06 19.05
N ILE A 93 10.75 8.35 19.36
CA ILE A 93 10.22 9.32 18.39
C ILE A 93 11.16 9.48 17.19
N ILE A 94 12.48 9.62 17.41
CA ILE A 94 13.44 9.73 16.32
C ILE A 94 13.39 8.50 15.42
N VAL A 95 13.36 7.28 16.00
CA VAL A 95 13.27 6.04 15.21
C VAL A 95 11.97 5.99 14.40
N ALA A 96 10.83 6.39 14.98
CA ALA A 96 9.56 6.44 14.26
C ALA A 96 9.57 7.46 13.10
N VAL A 97 10.21 8.62 13.28
CA VAL A 97 10.38 9.62 12.23
C VAL A 97 11.27 9.09 11.10
N VAL A 98 12.40 8.47 11.45
CA VAL A 98 13.31 7.84 10.46
C VAL A 98 12.58 6.75 9.69
N PHE A 99 11.80 5.91 10.37
CA PHE A 99 10.96 4.89 9.73
C PHE A 99 9.95 5.50 8.75
N ALA A 100 9.26 6.57 9.13
CA ALA A 100 8.32 7.28 8.26
C ALA A 100 9.02 7.86 7.01
N ILE A 101 10.24 8.40 7.17
CA ILE A 101 11.05 8.88 6.04
C ILE A 101 11.38 7.73 5.09
N ILE A 102 11.79 6.57 5.61
CA ILE A 102 12.08 5.39 4.78
C ILE A 102 10.85 4.95 3.99
N ILE A 103 9.69 4.86 4.63
CA ILE A 103 8.42 4.51 3.95
C ILE A 103 8.07 5.56 2.88
N SER A 104 8.29 6.84 3.15
CA SER A 104 8.09 7.92 2.18
C SER A 104 9.01 7.77 0.96
N LEU A 105 10.30 7.49 1.17
CA LEU A 105 11.25 7.22 0.10
C LEU A 105 10.83 6.00 -0.75
N LEU A 106 10.36 4.93 -0.11
CA LEU A 106 9.82 3.76 -0.82
C LEU A 106 8.59 4.13 -1.67
N SER A 107 7.73 5.01 -1.18
CA SER A 107 6.60 5.54 -1.94
C SER A 107 7.06 6.33 -3.18
N PHE A 108 8.11 7.14 -3.07
CA PHE A 108 8.68 7.86 -4.22
C PHE A 108 9.28 6.89 -5.25
N ILE A 109 10.08 5.92 -4.82
CA ILE A 109 10.70 4.93 -5.71
C ILE A 109 9.65 4.13 -6.48
N THR A 110 8.61 3.67 -5.79
CA THR A 110 7.54 2.88 -6.41
C THR A 110 6.61 3.71 -7.31
N SER A 111 6.53 5.01 -7.08
CA SER A 111 5.71 5.95 -7.86
C SER A 111 6.48 6.67 -8.98
N SER A 112 7.80 6.53 -9.07
CA SER A 112 8.68 7.28 -10.00
C SER A 112 8.18 7.24 -11.46
N ASN A 113 7.74 6.07 -11.94
CA ASN A 113 7.24 5.92 -13.31
C ASN A 113 5.96 6.73 -13.59
N LYS A 114 5.14 7.03 -12.57
CA LYS A 114 3.95 7.89 -12.72
C LYS A 114 4.33 9.36 -12.68
N THR A 115 5.31 9.74 -11.86
CA THR A 115 5.75 11.14 -11.76
C THR A 115 6.47 11.59 -13.04
N GLU A 116 7.29 10.72 -13.64
CA GLU A 116 7.93 10.98 -14.94
C GLU A 116 6.91 11.08 -16.08
N SER A 117 5.87 10.24 -16.10
CA SER A 117 4.84 10.32 -17.15
C SER A 117 3.96 11.56 -17.03
N ILE A 118 3.70 12.03 -15.80
CA ILE A 118 3.01 13.31 -15.55
C ILE A 118 3.90 14.49 -15.99
N ALA A 119 5.20 14.45 -15.66
CA ALA A 119 6.14 15.50 -16.06
C ALA A 119 6.35 15.57 -17.58
N LEU A 120 6.46 14.42 -18.24
CA LEU A 120 6.57 14.33 -19.70
C LEU A 120 5.30 14.81 -20.40
N ASN A 121 4.11 14.50 -19.87
CA ASN A 121 2.83 14.99 -20.40
C ASN A 121 2.60 16.49 -20.17
N ALA A 122 3.35 17.13 -19.26
CA ALA A 122 3.28 18.57 -19.01
C ALA A 122 4.22 19.38 -19.93
N SER A 123 5.15 18.71 -20.63
CA SER A 123 6.06 19.40 -21.55
C SER A 123 5.38 19.65 -22.92
N PRO A 124 5.43 20.88 -23.45
CA PRO A 124 4.72 21.25 -24.69
C PRO A 124 5.30 20.57 -25.95
N ASP A 125 6.55 20.09 -25.90
CA ASP A 125 7.24 19.42 -27.01
C ASP A 125 6.99 17.90 -27.07
N TYR A 126 6.28 17.32 -26.10
CA TYR A 126 6.06 15.87 -26.01
C TYR A 126 4.60 15.52 -26.26
N LYS A 127 4.34 14.59 -27.20
CA LYS A 127 2.98 14.13 -27.50
C LYS A 127 2.31 13.56 -26.25
N ASN A 128 1.22 14.20 -25.87
CA ASN A 128 0.47 13.85 -24.67
C ASN A 128 -0.12 12.43 -24.79
N TYR A 129 -0.37 11.76 -23.66
CA TYR A 129 -0.87 10.38 -23.67
C TYR A 129 -2.14 10.20 -24.51
N GLU A 130 -3.06 11.17 -24.47
CA GLU A 130 -4.29 11.13 -25.27
C GLU A 130 -4.02 11.24 -26.77
N GLN A 131 -3.01 12.02 -27.18
CA GLN A 131 -2.62 12.16 -28.58
C GLN A 131 -1.97 10.88 -29.11
N ARG A 132 -1.14 10.20 -28.30
CA ARG A 132 -0.56 8.90 -28.67
C ARG A 132 -1.60 7.79 -28.76
N LYS A 133 -2.58 7.80 -27.86
CA LYS A 133 -3.68 6.82 -27.88
C LYS A 133 -4.61 7.03 -29.08
N ALA A 134 -4.85 8.28 -29.49
CA ALA A 134 -5.60 8.61 -30.69
C ALA A 134 -4.87 8.14 -31.97
N GLU A 135 -3.55 8.29 -32.06
CA GLU A 135 -2.76 7.79 -33.20
C GLU A 135 -2.70 6.26 -33.24
N GLU A 136 -2.56 5.58 -32.10
CA GLU A 136 -2.63 4.11 -32.07
C GLU A 136 -4.01 3.57 -32.44
N GLN A 137 -5.08 4.33 -32.21
CA GLN A 137 -6.43 3.97 -32.65
C GLN A 137 -6.64 4.24 -34.15
N SER A 138 -6.18 5.37 -34.67
CA SER A 138 -6.29 5.66 -36.11
C SER A 138 -5.47 4.70 -36.98
N VAL A 139 -4.28 4.30 -36.51
CA VAL A 139 -3.45 3.30 -37.21
C VAL A 139 -4.11 1.91 -37.18
N LYS A 140 -4.80 1.54 -36.11
CA LYS A 140 -5.54 0.27 -36.04
C LYS A 140 -6.77 0.25 -36.95
N GLU A 141 -7.48 1.37 -37.07
CA GLU A 141 -8.60 1.51 -38.01
C GLU A 141 -8.12 1.48 -39.47
N GLU A 142 -7.01 2.16 -39.83
CA GLU A 142 -6.42 2.08 -41.18
C GLU A 142 -5.91 0.68 -41.56
N THR A 143 -5.46 -0.11 -40.59
CA THR A 143 -4.94 -1.46 -40.86
C THR A 143 -6.06 -2.49 -41.07
N GLU A 144 -7.25 -2.28 -40.49
CA GLU A 144 -8.44 -3.11 -40.73
C GLU A 144 -9.11 -2.84 -42.09
N GLU A 145 -8.88 -1.66 -42.70
CA GLU A 145 -9.47 -1.26 -43.97
C GLU A 145 -8.71 -1.73 -45.22
N LEU A 146 -7.51 -2.30 -45.10
CA LEU A 146 -6.82 -2.85 -46.27
C LEU A 146 -7.50 -4.17 -46.69
N PRO A 147 -8.26 -4.20 -47.81
CA PRO A 147 -8.87 -5.44 -48.26
C PRO A 147 -7.75 -6.43 -48.58
N GLU A 148 -7.85 -7.63 -48.01
CA GLU A 148 -7.00 -8.77 -48.38
C GLU A 148 -7.00 -8.90 -49.90
N ILE A 149 -5.89 -8.51 -50.54
CA ILE A 149 -5.71 -8.69 -51.98
C ILE A 149 -5.61 -10.19 -52.19
N LYS A 150 -6.76 -10.80 -52.51
CA LYS A 150 -6.84 -12.05 -53.27
C LYS A 150 -6.14 -11.81 -54.61
N SER A 151 -4.82 -11.94 -54.64
CA SER A 151 -4.07 -12.02 -55.89
C SER A 151 -3.82 -13.48 -56.23
N PHE A 152 -4.81 -14.01 -56.95
CA PHE A 152 -4.70 -14.98 -58.03
C PHE A 152 -3.30 -15.56 -58.32
N LYS A 153 -3.11 -16.87 -58.11
CA LYS A 153 -3.00 -17.87 -59.19
C LYS A 153 -3.08 -19.29 -58.66
#